data_AF-A0A2M7NK31-F1
#
_entry.id   AF-A0A2M7NK31-F1
#
_cell.length_a   1.000
_cell.length_b   1.000
_cell.length_c   1.000
_cell.angle_alpha   90.00
_cell.angle_beta   90.00
_cell.angle_gamma   90.00
#
_symmetry.space_group_name_H-M   'P 1'
#
loop_
_entity.id
_entity.type
_entity.pdbx_description
1 polymer ?
#
loop_
_entity_poly.entity_id
_entity_poly.type
_entity_poly.pdbx_seq_one_letter_code
_entity_poly.pdbx_strand_id
1 'polypeptide(L)'
;MQKKGFFGVTRRADFTQRLDILFYSSVSAPLILLFFGLGRYQKPNSYASPYIIFPDWFVWLLVLSCIGVALSGILLYKKRIPNAKAQVLLRWKIQRFLRAASYKYTLPAFSGVFAALGYYMTGEIEFAFVVMSILTLFLLQRPTTKKVCKELSLQNDEISLFRSEQTWA
;
A
#
# COMPACT_ATOMS: atom_id res chain seq x y z
N MET A 1 18.79 -1.00 -26.63
CA MET A 1 17.57 -1.33 -25.87
C MET A 1 17.74 -0.89 -24.42
N GLN A 2 17.16 0.24 -23.99
CA GLN A 2 17.17 0.64 -22.58
C GLN A 2 16.20 -0.23 -21.78
N LYS A 3 16.68 -0.96 -20.78
CA LYS A 3 15.83 -1.66 -19.80
C LYS A 3 14.95 -0.62 -19.09
N LYS A 4 13.66 -0.55 -19.44
CA LYS A 4 12.69 0.29 -18.74
C LYS A 4 12.52 -0.27 -17.32
N GLY A 5 13.08 0.40 -16.31
CA GLY A 5 12.89 0.02 -14.91
C GLY A 5 11.41 0.04 -14.48
N PHE A 6 11.10 -0.46 -13.28
CA PHE A 6 9.73 -0.50 -12.71
C PHE A 6 9.05 0.88 -12.60
N PHE A 7 9.80 1.97 -12.75
CA PHE A 7 9.25 3.34 -12.80
C PHE A 7 9.32 3.98 -14.20
N GLY A 8 9.85 3.31 -15.21
CA GLY A 8 9.88 3.80 -16.60
C GLY A 8 8.51 3.70 -17.25
N VAL A 9 7.69 4.72 -17.04
CA VAL A 9 6.32 4.80 -17.58
C VAL A 9 6.29 5.82 -18.72
N THR A 10 5.70 5.42 -19.85
CA THR A 10 5.57 6.23 -21.07
C THR A 10 4.13 6.37 -21.58
N ARG A 11 3.20 5.54 -21.07
CA ARG A 11 1.79 5.53 -21.48
C ARG A 11 0.88 5.47 -20.25
N ARG A 12 -0.37 5.90 -20.44
CA ARG A 12 -1.42 5.80 -19.42
C ARG A 12 -1.69 4.37 -18.97
N ALA A 13 -1.79 3.43 -19.91
CA ALA A 13 -2.07 2.02 -19.59
C ALA A 13 -0.98 1.42 -18.67
N ASP A 14 0.29 1.66 -18.99
CA ASP A 14 1.43 1.24 -18.17
C ASP A 14 1.37 1.84 -16.76
N PHE A 15 0.97 3.12 -16.66
CA PHE A 15 0.83 3.81 -15.38
C PHE A 15 -0.26 3.17 -14.51
N THR A 16 -1.46 3.02 -15.07
CA THR A 16 -2.61 2.48 -14.33
C THR A 16 -2.36 1.03 -13.93
N GLN A 17 -1.82 0.21 -14.84
CA GLN A 17 -1.50 -1.18 -14.55
C GLN A 17 -0.49 -1.30 -13.40
N ARG A 18 0.58 -0.49 -13.38
CA ARG A 18 1.58 -0.54 -12.31
C ARG A 18 1.00 -0.07 -10.97
N LEU A 19 0.16 0.96 -11.00
CA LEU A 19 -0.51 1.47 -9.80
C LEU A 19 -1.50 0.45 -9.23
N ASP A 20 -2.26 -0.22 -10.10
CA ASP A 20 -3.19 -1.29 -9.73
C ASP A 20 -2.43 -2.49 -9.18
N ILE A 21 -1.33 -2.92 -9.82
CA ILE A 21 -0.47 -3.99 -9.31
C ILE A 21 0.03 -3.64 -7.91
N LEU A 22 0.58 -2.45 -7.70
CA LEU A 22 1.04 -1.99 -6.39
C LEU A 22 -0.10 -2.04 -5.36
N PHE A 23 -1.28 -1.56 -5.71
CA PHE A 23 -2.43 -1.55 -4.82
C PHE A 23 -2.91 -2.97 -4.47
N TYR A 24 -3.24 -3.79 -5.47
CA TYR A 24 -3.81 -5.11 -5.24
C TYR A 24 -2.81 -6.08 -4.61
N SER A 25 -1.51 -6.00 -4.96
CA SER A 25 -0.48 -6.79 -4.26
C SER A 25 -0.34 -6.39 -2.80
N SER A 26 -0.43 -5.08 -2.49
CA SER A 26 -0.35 -4.56 -1.12
C SER A 26 -1.55 -4.99 -0.26
N VAL A 27 -2.72 -5.15 -0.89
CA VAL A 27 -3.95 -5.62 -0.22
C VAL A 27 -3.97 -7.15 -0.08
N SER A 28 -3.57 -7.87 -1.12
CA SER A 28 -3.70 -9.34 -1.14
C SER A 28 -2.76 -10.02 -0.15
N ALA A 29 -1.51 -9.55 0.01
CA ALA A 29 -0.54 -10.16 0.91
C ALA A 29 -1.01 -10.25 2.38
N PRO A 30 -1.42 -9.15 3.05
CA PRO A 30 -1.94 -9.22 4.42
C PRO A 30 -3.27 -9.97 4.51
N LEU A 31 -4.11 -9.87 3.48
CA LEU A 31 -5.41 -10.52 3.44
C LEU A 31 -5.30 -12.05 3.37
N ILE A 32 -4.40 -12.57 2.54
CA ILE A 32 -4.11 -14.02 2.46
C ILE A 32 -3.68 -14.53 3.83
N LEU A 33 -2.70 -13.88 4.46
CA LEU A 33 -2.20 -14.28 5.78
C LEU A 33 -3.28 -14.21 6.87
N LEU A 34 -4.14 -13.19 6.83
CA LEU A 34 -5.26 -13.08 7.77
C LEU A 34 -6.22 -14.28 7.63
N PHE A 35 -6.59 -14.65 6.41
CA PHE A 35 -7.46 -15.81 6.19
C PHE A 35 -6.81 -17.13 6.63
N PHE A 36 -5.50 -17.31 6.42
CA PHE A 36 -4.77 -18.45 6.96
C PHE A 36 -4.77 -18.46 8.49
N GLY A 37 -4.62 -17.30 9.14
CA GLY A 37 -4.76 -17.15 10.59
C GLY A 37 -6.16 -17.54 11.07
N LEU A 38 -7.21 -16.99 10.46
CA LEU A 38 -8.59 -17.29 10.82
C LEU A 38 -8.91 -18.79 10.70
N GLY A 39 -8.51 -19.43 9.59
CA GLY A 39 -8.73 -20.86 9.37
C GLY A 39 -8.01 -21.76 10.38
N ARG A 40 -6.93 -21.27 11.01
CA ARG A 40 -6.23 -21.98 12.09
C ARG A 40 -7.02 -21.93 13.39
N TYR A 41 -7.45 -20.74 13.82
CA TYR A 41 -8.07 -20.52 15.13
C TYR A 41 -9.58 -20.77 15.18
N GLN A 42 -10.26 -20.94 14.04
CA GLN A 42 -11.69 -21.31 13.99
C GLN A 42 -11.96 -22.81 14.21
N LYS A 43 -10.94 -23.67 14.32
CA LYS A 43 -11.15 -25.11 14.50
C LYS A 43 -11.59 -25.44 15.94
N PRO A 44 -12.70 -26.18 16.15
CA PRO A 44 -13.12 -26.60 17.49
C PRO A 44 -11.99 -27.43 18.13
N ASN A 45 -11.57 -27.04 19.34
CA ASN A 45 -10.40 -27.50 20.12
C ASN A 45 -9.06 -26.79 19.89
N SER A 46 -8.99 -25.70 19.12
CA SER A 46 -7.76 -24.91 18.96
C SER A 46 -7.71 -23.73 19.94
N TYR A 47 -7.62 -24.00 21.25
CA TYR A 47 -7.72 -22.96 22.29
C TYR A 47 -6.39 -22.38 22.80
N ALA A 48 -5.26 -22.73 22.18
CA ALA A 48 -4.00 -22.07 22.51
C ALA A 48 -3.07 -22.07 21.30
N SER A 49 -2.43 -20.94 21.02
CA SER A 49 -1.26 -20.94 20.14
C SER A 49 -0.22 -21.87 20.77
N PRO A 50 0.25 -22.91 20.05
CA PRO A 50 1.25 -23.83 20.59
C PRO A 50 2.67 -23.25 20.57
N TYR A 51 2.86 -22.01 20.07
CA TYR A 51 4.20 -21.53 19.73
C TYR A 51 4.75 -20.45 20.65
N ILE A 52 3.98 -19.42 21.05
CA ILE A 52 4.56 -18.30 21.81
C ILE A 52 3.51 -17.59 22.67
N ILE A 53 3.68 -17.64 24.00
CA ILE A 53 2.98 -16.76 24.94
C ILE A 53 3.84 -15.50 25.07
N PHE A 54 3.37 -14.39 24.50
CA PHE A 54 4.00 -13.09 24.73
C PHE A 54 3.34 -12.41 25.92
N PRO A 55 4.09 -11.64 26.72
CA PRO A 55 3.48 -10.78 27.71
C PRO A 55 2.68 -9.66 27.01
N ASP A 56 1.52 -9.30 27.54
CA ASP A 56 0.57 -8.37 26.93
C ASP A 56 1.20 -7.03 26.52
N TRP A 57 2.10 -6.49 27.34
CA TRP A 57 2.80 -5.23 27.05
C TRP A 57 3.62 -5.29 25.75
N PHE A 58 4.17 -6.46 25.42
CA PHE A 58 4.96 -6.66 24.21
C PHE A 58 4.06 -6.74 22.96
N VAL A 59 2.89 -7.37 23.08
CA VAL A 59 1.86 -7.37 22.03
C VAL A 59 1.44 -5.95 21.69
N TRP A 60 1.13 -5.14 22.71
CA TRP A 60 0.76 -3.73 22.51
C TRP A 60 1.89 -2.90 21.88
N LEU A 61 3.14 -3.13 22.27
CA LEU A 61 4.29 -2.48 21.65
C LEU A 61 4.38 -2.80 20.14
N LEU A 62 4.21 -4.07 19.77
CA LEU A 62 4.23 -4.49 18.36
C LEU A 62 3.05 -3.92 17.56
N VAL A 63 1.86 -3.89 18.16
CA VAL A 63 0.66 -3.27 17.57
C VAL A 63 0.89 -1.78 17.30
N LEU A 64 1.40 -1.04 18.28
CA LEU A 64 1.73 0.38 18.13
C LEU A 64 2.81 0.61 17.08
N SER A 65 3.83 -0.25 17.03
CA SER A 65 4.87 -0.22 15.99
C SER A 65 4.28 -0.40 14.60
N CYS A 66 3.36 -1.37 14.40
CA CYS A 66 2.66 -1.58 13.14
C CYS A 66 1.91 -0.30 12.71
N ILE A 67 1.09 0.25 13.60
CA ILE A 67 0.34 1.48 13.33
C ILE A 67 1.29 2.62 12.97
N GLY A 68 2.40 2.78 13.70
CA GLY A 68 3.44 3.77 13.41
C GLY A 68 4.05 3.61 12.02
N VAL A 69 4.40 2.39 11.62
CA VAL A 69 4.95 2.09 10.28
C VAL A 69 3.92 2.39 9.20
N ALA A 70 2.66 1.98 9.37
CA ALA A 70 1.58 2.27 8.42
C ALA A 70 1.38 3.78 8.24
N LEU A 71 1.33 4.55 9.33
CA LEU A 71 1.20 6.01 9.28
C LEU A 71 2.42 6.67 8.64
N SER A 72 3.63 6.17 8.92
CA SER A 72 4.86 6.70 8.33
C SER A 72 4.85 6.64 6.79
N GLY A 73 4.26 5.59 6.20
CA GLY A 73 4.11 5.48 4.75
C GLY A 73 3.24 6.59 4.15
N ILE A 74 2.14 6.93 4.82
CA ILE A 74 1.24 8.02 4.42
C ILE A 74 1.93 9.38 4.59
N LEU A 75 2.68 9.57 5.67
CA LEU A 75 3.41 10.83 5.91
C LEU A 75 4.54 11.04 4.89
N LEU A 76 5.30 10.00 4.59
CA LEU A 76 6.34 10.03 3.55
C LEU A 76 5.74 10.31 2.17
N TYR A 77 4.59 9.73 1.86
CA TYR A 77 3.84 10.04 0.65
C TYR A 77 3.50 11.55 0.57
N LYS A 78 2.87 12.08 1.62
CA LYS A 78 2.50 13.50 1.69
C LYS A 78 3.71 14.43 1.54
N LYS A 79 4.86 14.06 2.12
CA LYS A 79 6.11 14.83 2.00
C LYS A 79 6.70 14.80 0.57
N ARG A 80 6.50 13.72 -0.18
CA ARG A 80 7.10 13.53 -1.52
C ARG A 80 6.22 14.02 -2.68
N ILE A 81 4.91 14.11 -2.48
CA ILE A 81 3.98 14.57 -3.53
C ILE A 81 4.26 16.00 -4.03
N PRO A 82 4.57 17.00 -3.17
CA PRO A 82 4.92 18.34 -3.64
C PRO A 82 6.10 18.34 -4.62
N ASN A 83 7.12 17.50 -4.36
CA ASN A 83 8.28 17.35 -5.25
C ASN A 83 7.95 16.67 -6.58
N ALA A 84 6.85 15.90 -6.64
CA ALA A 84 6.33 15.35 -7.89
C ALA A 84 5.58 16.42 -8.69
N LYS A 85 4.77 17.26 -8.02
CA LYS A 85 4.02 18.36 -8.65
C LYS A 85 4.93 19.40 -9.31
N ALA A 86 6.07 19.69 -8.71
CA ALA A 86 7.02 20.69 -9.19
C ALA A 86 7.75 20.33 -10.50
N GLN A 87 7.50 19.15 -11.09
CA GLN A 87 8.14 18.76 -12.36
C GLN A 87 7.41 19.35 -13.56
N VAL A 88 8.15 19.91 -14.51
CA VAL A 88 7.62 20.54 -15.73
C VAL A 88 7.07 19.51 -16.71
N LEU A 89 7.76 18.38 -16.86
CA LEU A 89 7.42 17.34 -17.83
C LEU A 89 6.46 16.30 -17.22
N LEU A 90 5.35 16.05 -17.91
CA LEU A 90 4.30 15.11 -17.51
C LEU A 90 4.87 13.72 -17.19
N ARG A 91 5.78 13.22 -18.02
CA ARG A 91 6.46 11.93 -17.82
C ARG A 91 7.15 11.87 -16.46
N TRP A 92 7.97 12.87 -16.12
CA TRP A 92 8.69 12.91 -14.84
C TRP A 92 7.76 13.10 -13.64
N LYS A 93 6.70 13.90 -13.79
CA LYS A 93 5.61 14.08 -12.81
C LYS A 93 5.00 12.72 -12.42
N ILE A 94 4.63 11.93 -13.42
CA ILE A 94 3.97 10.62 -13.26
C ILE A 94 4.94 9.58 -12.67
N GLN A 95 6.19 9.57 -13.11
CA GLN A 95 7.19 8.64 -12.55
C GLN A 95 7.48 8.93 -11.08
N ARG A 96 7.63 10.21 -10.70
CA ARG A 96 7.80 10.61 -9.30
C ARG A 96 6.56 10.32 -8.47
N PHE A 97 5.37 10.46 -9.05
CA PHE A 97 4.13 10.05 -8.41
C PHE A 97 4.12 8.56 -8.11
N LEU A 98 4.46 7.71 -9.10
CA LEU A 98 4.47 6.25 -8.90
C LEU A 98 5.48 5.85 -7.81
N ARG A 99 6.64 6.52 -7.74
CA ARG A 99 7.62 6.35 -6.65
C ARG A 99 7.10 6.83 -5.29
N ALA A 100 6.32 7.91 -5.25
CA ALA A 100 5.71 8.33 -4.00
C ALA A 100 4.63 7.32 -3.57
N ALA A 101 3.78 6.92 -4.52
CA ALA A 101 2.70 5.97 -4.32
C ALA A 101 3.19 4.60 -3.85
N SER A 102 4.39 4.15 -4.26
CA SER A 102 4.96 2.93 -3.70
C SER A 102 5.17 3.04 -2.18
N TYR A 103 5.63 4.16 -1.63
CA TYR A 103 5.71 4.31 -0.16
C TYR A 103 4.33 4.31 0.49
N LYS A 104 3.33 4.92 -0.15
CA LYS A 104 1.95 4.96 0.34
C LYS A 104 1.36 3.56 0.50
N TYR A 105 1.67 2.64 -0.41
CA TYR A 105 1.08 1.29 -0.39
C TYR A 105 1.98 0.25 0.27
N THR A 106 3.29 0.27 0.00
CA THR A 106 4.22 -0.76 0.46
C THR A 106 4.46 -0.73 1.97
N LEU A 107 4.58 0.44 2.60
CA LEU A 107 4.83 0.53 4.06
C LEU A 107 3.64 0.03 4.89
N PRO A 108 2.40 0.48 4.64
CA PRO A 108 1.24 -0.11 5.29
C PRO A 108 1.06 -1.59 4.95
N ALA A 109 1.42 -2.04 3.75
CA ALA A 109 1.35 -3.46 3.38
C ALA A 109 2.32 -4.30 4.22
N PHE A 110 3.56 -3.85 4.39
CA PHE A 110 4.53 -4.51 5.28
C PHE A 110 4.01 -4.57 6.71
N SER A 111 3.46 -3.47 7.22
CA SER A 111 2.84 -3.46 8.54
C SER A 111 1.65 -4.43 8.64
N GLY A 112 0.79 -4.48 7.63
CA GLY A 112 -0.35 -5.39 7.60
C GLY A 112 0.08 -6.85 7.52
N VAL A 113 1.12 -7.16 6.74
CA VAL A 113 1.69 -8.51 6.65
C VAL A 113 2.31 -8.91 7.98
N PHE A 114 3.03 -8.00 8.63
CA PHE A 114 3.64 -8.26 9.95
C PHE A 114 2.58 -8.47 11.03
N ALA A 115 1.52 -7.65 11.05
CA ALA A 115 0.39 -7.85 11.94
C ALA A 115 -0.35 -9.16 11.64
N ALA A 116 -0.59 -9.50 10.37
CA ALA A 116 -1.24 -10.76 9.99
C ALA A 116 -0.41 -11.98 10.40
N LEU A 117 0.93 -11.88 10.28
CA LEU A 117 1.86 -12.90 10.76
C LEU A 117 1.82 -13.00 12.29
N GLY A 118 1.78 -11.87 13.00
CA GLY A 118 1.59 -11.82 14.45
C GLY A 118 0.33 -12.57 14.87
N TYR A 119 -0.81 -12.25 14.25
CA TYR A 119 -2.08 -12.96 14.48
C TYR A 119 -1.96 -14.45 14.18
N TYR A 120 -1.35 -14.83 13.05
CA TYR A 120 -1.15 -16.23 12.70
C TYR A 120 -0.34 -16.99 13.77
N MET A 121 0.71 -16.36 14.32
CA MET A 121 1.61 -16.98 15.30
C MET A 121 1.03 -17.00 16.72
N THR A 122 0.39 -15.93 17.17
CA THR A 122 -0.03 -15.79 18.58
C THR A 122 -1.53 -16.06 18.79
N GLY A 123 -2.36 -15.80 17.78
CA GLY A 123 -3.82 -15.85 17.90
C GLY A 123 -4.43 -14.60 18.53
N GLU A 124 -3.61 -13.60 18.87
CA GLU A 124 -4.05 -12.38 19.56
C GLU A 124 -4.87 -11.46 18.65
N ILE A 125 -6.08 -11.12 19.11
CA ILE A 125 -7.10 -10.45 18.30
C ILE A 125 -6.68 -9.02 17.94
N GLU A 126 -5.84 -8.38 18.76
CA GLU A 126 -5.28 -7.05 18.54
C GLU A 126 -4.56 -6.95 17.20
N PHE A 127 -3.80 -7.99 16.83
CA PHE A 127 -3.15 -8.04 15.53
C PHE A 127 -4.15 -8.12 14.38
N ALA A 128 -5.22 -8.91 14.52
CA ALA A 128 -6.28 -8.98 13.52
C ALA A 128 -6.98 -7.63 13.33
N PHE A 129 -7.23 -6.89 14.42
CA PHE A 129 -7.78 -5.53 14.35
C PHE A 129 -6.88 -4.56 13.56
N VAL A 130 -5.55 -4.64 13.75
CA VAL A 130 -4.59 -3.84 12.99
C VAL A 130 -4.67 -4.17 11.50
N VAL A 131 -4.69 -5.46 11.13
CA VAL A 131 -4.80 -5.88 9.73
C VAL A 131 -6.08 -5.34 9.10
N MET A 132 -7.22 -5.50 9.79
CA MET A 132 -8.52 -5.00 9.31
C MET A 132 -8.52 -3.48 9.14
N SER A 133 -7.88 -2.76 10.05
CA SER A 133 -7.72 -1.30 9.96
C SER A 133 -6.90 -0.90 8.74
N ILE A 134 -5.77 -1.59 8.48
CA ILE A 134 -4.92 -1.34 7.31
C ILE A 134 -5.64 -1.67 6.00
N LEU A 135 -6.37 -2.79 5.95
CA LEU A 135 -7.18 -3.15 4.78
C LEU A 135 -8.26 -2.10 4.51
N THR A 136 -8.94 -1.62 5.56
CA THR A 136 -9.93 -0.54 5.45
C THR A 136 -9.29 0.75 4.93
N LEU A 137 -8.10 1.11 5.43
CA LEU A 137 -7.33 2.24 4.93
C LEU A 137 -7.00 2.08 3.44
N PHE A 138 -6.61 0.89 2.97
CA PHE A 138 -6.40 0.66 1.55
C PHE A 138 -7.67 0.83 0.72
N LEU A 139 -8.81 0.30 1.17
CA LEU A 139 -10.08 0.47 0.45
C LEU A 139 -10.44 1.95 0.25
N LEU A 140 -10.24 2.79 1.28
CA LEU A 140 -10.45 4.24 1.18
C LEU A 140 -9.45 4.91 0.22
N GLN A 141 -8.22 4.40 0.17
CA GLN A 141 -7.14 4.92 -0.64
C GLN A 141 -7.10 4.35 -2.07
N ARG A 142 -8.12 3.58 -2.49
CA ARG A 142 -8.18 2.97 -3.83
C ARG A 142 -7.78 3.97 -4.92
N PRO A 143 -6.75 3.67 -5.72
CA PRO A 143 -6.31 4.54 -6.78
C PRO A 143 -7.40 4.63 -7.85
N THR A 144 -7.68 5.85 -8.30
CA THR A 144 -8.47 6.07 -9.52
C THR A 144 -7.75 7.13 -10.34
N THR A 145 -7.84 7.04 -11.66
CA THR A 145 -7.23 8.03 -12.57
C THR A 145 -7.67 9.45 -12.22
N LYS A 146 -8.95 9.65 -11.88
CA LYS A 146 -9.49 10.94 -11.42
C LYS A 146 -8.80 11.43 -10.14
N LYS A 147 -8.63 10.56 -9.13
CA LYS A 147 -7.90 10.91 -7.90
C LYS A 147 -6.44 11.26 -8.19
N VAL A 148 -5.77 10.51 -9.07
CA VAL A 148 -4.37 10.79 -9.44
C VAL A 148 -4.23 12.16 -10.12
N CYS A 149 -5.07 12.47 -11.12
CA CYS A 149 -5.01 13.77 -11.79
C CYS A 149 -5.23 14.93 -10.80
N LYS A 150 -6.17 14.77 -9.86
CA LYS A 150 -6.44 15.75 -8.80
C LYS A 150 -5.26 15.88 -7.83
N GLU A 151 -4.69 14.76 -7.39
CA GLU A 151 -3.55 14.73 -6.47
C GLU A 151 -2.27 15.27 -7.10
N LEU A 152 -2.09 15.14 -8.41
CA LEU A 152 -0.96 15.73 -9.14
C LEU A 152 -1.18 17.18 -9.57
N SER A 153 -2.40 17.70 -9.42
CA SER A 153 -2.79 19.04 -9.89
C SER A 153 -2.42 19.26 -11.37
N LEU A 154 -2.73 18.28 -12.23
CA LEU A 154 -2.48 18.38 -13.67
C LEU A 154 -3.29 19.53 -14.29
N GLN A 155 -2.67 20.29 -15.19
CA GLN A 155 -3.37 21.30 -16.00
C GLN A 155 -4.26 20.64 -17.05
N ASN A 156 -5.24 21.36 -17.60
CA ASN A 156 -6.19 20.82 -18.59
C ASN A 156 -5.50 20.21 -19.82
N ASP A 157 -4.41 20.81 -20.29
CA ASP A 157 -3.62 20.32 -21.41
C ASP A 157 -2.84 19.04 -21.05
N GLU A 158 -2.33 18.94 -19.81
CA GLU A 158 -1.71 17.72 -19.31
C GLU A 158 -2.75 16.60 -19.12
N ILE A 159 -3.99 16.93 -18.77
CA ILE A 159 -5.08 15.97 -18.62
C ILE A 159 -5.50 15.40 -19.98
N SER A 160 -5.57 16.23 -21.03
CA SER A 160 -5.89 15.78 -22.38
C SER A 160 -4.77 14.85 -22.92
N LEU A 161 -3.51 15.24 -22.73
CA LEU A 161 -2.33 14.41 -23.03
C LEU A 161 -2.31 13.11 -22.21
N PHE A 162 -2.65 13.16 -20.92
CA PHE A 162 -2.71 11.97 -20.07
C PHE A 162 -3.82 11.01 -20.50
N ARG A 163 -4.97 11.52 -20.97
CA ARG A 163 -6.07 10.68 -21.46
C ARG A 163 -5.78 10.09 -22.82
N SER A 164 -5.04 10.79 -23.67
CA SER A 164 -4.62 10.29 -24.98
C SER A 164 -3.77 9.03 -24.84
N GLU A 165 -3.89 8.09 -25.78
CA GLU A 165 -3.03 6.89 -25.81
C GLU A 165 -1.60 7.17 -26.30
N GLN A 166 -1.27 8.44 -26.54
CA GLN A 166 0.04 8.84 -27.04
C GLN A 166 1.13 8.61 -25.99
N THR A 167 2.34 8.31 -26.48
CA THR A 167 3.52 8.16 -25.63
C THR A 167 3.99 9.53 -25.16
N TRP A 168 4.13 9.72 -23.84
CA TRP A 168 4.73 10.92 -23.29
C TRP A 168 6.24 10.90 -23.53
N ALA A 169 6.74 11.86 -24.30
CA ALA A 169 8.17 12.06 -24.55
C ALA A 169 8.89 12.48 -23.25
#